data_AF-A0A486XMW3-F1
#
_entry.id   AF-A0A486XMW3-F1
#
_cell.length_a   1.000
_cell.length_b   1.000
_cell.length_c   1.000
_cell.angle_alpha   90.00
_cell.angle_beta   90.00
_cell.angle_gamma   90.00
#
_symmetry.space_group_name_H-M   'P 1'
#
loop_
_entity.id
_entity.type
_entity.pdbx_description
1 polymer ?
#
loop_
_entity_poly.entity_id
_entity_poly.type
_entity_poly.pdbx_seq_one_letter_code
_entity_poly.pdbx_strand_id
1 'polypeptide(L)'
;MLNSNRDDIAEVVKQDLAAVIAHEIYHLVRASSGMESKTLLQHIVAEGLACHFETRVNGNTLPSLFDDIQHLDWQQLYGKMRPQINNTEFSYPLYFGGEDETKFPNRAAYWVGFNLVAQYINKYGGCAVSLAAVPAELIFEQLALNK
;
A
#
# COMPACT_ATOMS: atom_id res chain seq x y z
N MET A 1 10.52 0.75 -13.74
CA MET A 1 11.58 1.75 -14.07
C MET A 1 10.90 3.09 -14.30
N LEU A 2 11.48 4.21 -13.87
CA LEU A 2 10.91 5.55 -14.08
C LEU A 2 10.94 5.90 -15.58
N ASN A 3 9.79 6.19 -16.20
CA ASN A 3 9.72 6.61 -17.60
C ASN A 3 9.67 8.14 -17.69
N SER A 4 10.84 8.77 -17.76
CA SER A 4 10.96 10.23 -17.92
C SER A 4 10.63 10.73 -19.33
N ASN A 5 10.42 9.83 -20.30
CA ASN A 5 10.20 10.16 -21.71
C ASN A 5 8.73 10.05 -22.13
N ARG A 6 7.80 9.98 -21.17
CA ARG A 6 6.36 9.94 -21.45
C ARG A 6 5.89 11.30 -21.97
N ASP A 7 5.14 11.30 -23.07
CA ASP A 7 4.66 12.52 -23.74
C ASP A 7 3.72 13.37 -22.87
N ASP A 8 3.09 12.74 -21.87
CA ASP A 8 2.11 13.32 -20.94
C ASP A 8 2.72 13.67 -19.57
N ILE A 9 4.06 13.71 -19.42
CA ILE A 9 4.72 13.89 -18.12
C ILE A 9 4.27 15.17 -17.39
N ALA A 10 4.07 16.27 -18.12
CA ALA A 10 3.65 17.53 -17.54
C ALA A 10 2.22 17.45 -16.94
N GLU A 11 1.33 16.71 -17.59
CA GLU A 11 -0.04 16.54 -17.11
C GLU A 11 -0.08 15.59 -15.91
N VAL A 12 0.68 14.50 -15.95
CA VAL A 12 0.80 13.56 -14.82
C VAL A 12 1.37 14.25 -13.59
N VAL A 13 2.42 15.06 -13.76
CA VAL A 13 2.97 15.84 -12.65
C VAL A 13 1.92 16.81 -12.08
N LYS A 14 1.18 17.50 -12.95
CA LYS A 14 0.13 18.42 -12.51
C LYS A 14 -1.01 17.73 -11.77
N GLN A 15 -1.37 16.51 -12.17
CA GLN A 15 -2.46 15.74 -11.59
C GLN A 15 -2.05 15.01 -10.30
N ASP A 16 -0.91 14.31 -10.32
CA ASP A 16 -0.58 13.31 -9.30
C ASP A 16 0.47 13.79 -8.29
N LEU A 17 1.26 14.83 -8.58
CA LEU A 17 2.40 15.20 -7.73
C LEU A 17 1.99 15.50 -6.28
N ALA A 18 0.88 16.23 -6.09
CA ALA A 18 0.41 16.55 -4.74
C ALA A 18 -0.01 15.29 -3.96
N ALA A 19 -0.67 14.35 -4.63
CA ALA A 19 -1.09 13.07 -4.07
C ALA A 19 0.14 12.20 -3.71
N VAL A 20 1.09 12.07 -4.64
CA VAL A 20 2.34 11.33 -4.41
C VAL A 20 3.18 11.97 -3.29
N ILE A 21 3.28 13.30 -3.22
CA ILE A 21 3.97 13.95 -2.09
C ILE A 21 3.27 13.63 -0.76
N ALA A 22 1.93 13.62 -0.73
CA ALA A 22 1.20 13.24 0.48
C ALA A 22 1.52 11.79 0.89
N HIS A 23 1.55 10.87 -0.08
CA HIS A 23 1.98 9.48 0.12
C HIS A 23 3.38 9.40 0.76
N GLU A 24 4.38 10.06 0.17
CA GLU A 24 5.76 9.99 0.67
C GLU A 24 5.93 10.68 2.03
N ILE A 25 5.21 11.79 2.29
CA ILE A 25 5.18 12.43 3.61
C ILE A 25 4.61 11.47 4.65
N TYR A 26 3.61 10.65 4.30
CA TYR A 26 3.04 9.68 5.23
C TYR A 26 4.11 8.70 5.74
N HIS A 27 4.98 8.20 4.86
CA HIS A 27 6.09 7.33 5.25
C HIS A 27 7.02 8.00 6.25
N LEU A 28 7.34 9.29 6.06
CA LEU A 28 8.16 10.06 7.00
C LEU A 28 7.48 10.20 8.37
N VAL A 29 6.18 10.51 8.40
CA VAL A 29 5.41 10.63 9.64
C VAL A 29 5.37 9.29 10.38
N ARG A 30 5.10 8.20 9.67
CA ARG A 30 5.07 6.85 10.23
C ARG A 30 6.44 6.44 10.79
N ALA A 31 7.52 6.66 10.05
CA ALA A 31 8.88 6.39 10.51
C ALA A 31 9.25 7.24 11.74
N SER A 32 8.88 8.52 11.76
CA SER A 32 9.11 9.41 12.93
C SER A 32 8.37 8.96 14.19
N SER A 33 7.32 8.16 14.04
CA SER A 33 6.57 7.54 15.14
C SER A 33 7.21 6.24 15.66
N GLY A 34 8.39 5.87 15.16
CA GLY A 34 9.12 4.65 15.56
C GLY A 34 8.62 3.37 14.90
N MET A 35 7.78 3.46 13.87
CA MET A 35 7.32 2.28 13.12
C MET A 35 8.36 1.82 12.10
N GLU A 36 8.62 0.52 12.08
CA GLU A 36 9.55 -0.10 11.15
C GLU A 36 8.85 -0.65 9.90
N SER A 37 9.61 -0.84 8.83
CA SER A 37 9.21 -1.58 7.63
C SER A 37 10.36 -2.49 7.22
N LYS A 38 10.35 -3.71 7.75
CA LYS A 38 11.37 -4.76 7.56
C LYS A 38 10.77 -6.03 6.96
N THR A 39 9.58 -6.43 7.41
CA THR A 39 8.89 -7.61 6.88
C THR A 39 7.98 -7.25 5.71
N LEU A 40 7.66 -8.21 4.86
CA LEU A 40 6.67 -8.03 3.79
C LEU A 40 5.35 -7.46 4.33
N LEU A 41 4.87 -7.93 5.49
CA LEU A 41 3.67 -7.42 6.14
C LEU A 41 3.77 -5.93 6.44
N GLN A 42 4.88 -5.52 7.05
CA GLN A 42 5.07 -4.13 7.46
C GLN A 42 5.09 -3.20 6.25
N HIS A 43 5.74 -3.60 5.15
CA HIS A 43 5.67 -2.86 3.89
C HIS A 43 4.25 -2.82 3.33
N ILE A 44 3.54 -3.95 3.24
CA ILE A 44 2.15 -4.00 2.76
C ILE A 44 1.27 -3.01 3.54
N VAL A 45 1.37 -3.00 4.88
CA VAL A 45 0.56 -2.11 5.72
C VAL A 45 1.00 -0.66 5.61
N ALA A 46 2.31 -0.39 5.55
CA ALA A 46 2.84 0.97 5.39
C ALA A 46 2.37 1.60 4.07
N GLU A 47 2.51 0.88 2.95
CA GLU A 47 2.05 1.33 1.63
C GLU A 47 0.51 1.47 1.59
N GLY A 48 -0.21 0.53 2.19
CA GLY A 48 -1.66 0.61 2.30
C GLY A 48 -2.14 1.87 3.03
N LEU A 49 -1.53 2.17 4.17
CA LEU A 49 -1.83 3.39 4.94
C LEU A 49 -1.45 4.66 4.18
N ALA A 50 -0.31 4.67 3.49
CA ALA A 50 0.13 5.79 2.66
C ALA A 50 -0.85 6.05 1.50
N CYS A 51 -1.30 5.00 0.80
CA CYS A 51 -2.34 5.10 -0.24
C CYS A 51 -3.69 5.60 0.31
N HIS A 52 -4.06 5.26 1.55
CA HIS A 52 -5.26 5.81 2.19
C HIS A 52 -5.11 7.30 2.51
N PHE A 53 -3.93 7.73 2.96
CA PHE A 53 -3.64 9.14 3.20
C PHE A 53 -3.63 9.95 1.89
N GLU A 54 -2.98 9.42 0.86
CA GLU A 54 -2.99 9.94 -0.51
C GLU A 54 -4.42 10.11 -1.04
N THR A 55 -5.24 9.05 -0.96
CA THR A 55 -6.67 9.09 -1.35
C THR A 55 -7.40 10.24 -0.67
N ARG A 56 -7.20 10.41 0.64
CA ARG A 56 -7.84 11.48 1.43
C ARG A 56 -7.43 12.87 0.94
N VAL A 57 -6.14 13.09 0.70
CA VAL A 57 -5.62 14.39 0.22
C VAL A 57 -6.08 14.66 -1.21
N ASN A 58 -6.23 13.63 -2.03
CA ASN A 58 -6.66 13.72 -3.42
C ASN A 58 -8.19 13.66 -3.61
N GLY A 59 -8.96 14.24 -2.67
CA GLY A 59 -10.42 14.36 -2.80
C GLY A 59 -11.20 13.04 -2.71
N ASN A 60 -10.64 12.01 -2.10
CA ASN A 60 -11.14 10.62 -2.06
C ASN A 60 -11.14 9.90 -3.41
N THR A 61 -10.25 10.32 -4.31
CA THR A 61 -9.99 9.61 -5.57
C THR A 61 -8.94 8.53 -5.32
N LEU A 62 -9.14 7.34 -5.89
CA LEU A 62 -8.14 6.29 -5.81
C LEU A 62 -6.84 6.72 -6.50
N PRO A 63 -5.66 6.35 -5.96
CA PRO A 63 -4.39 6.55 -6.63
C PRO A 63 -4.39 5.94 -8.04
N SER A 64 -3.85 6.67 -9.02
CA SER A 64 -3.73 6.22 -10.42
C SER A 64 -2.93 4.92 -10.54
N LEU A 65 -2.08 4.60 -9.55
CA LEU A 65 -1.36 3.33 -9.49
C LEU A 65 -2.29 2.10 -9.37
N PHE A 66 -3.57 2.28 -9.06
CA PHE A 66 -4.55 1.21 -8.98
C PHE A 66 -5.38 0.97 -10.24
N ASP A 67 -5.24 1.81 -11.27
CA ASP A 67 -6.09 1.76 -12.47
C ASP A 67 -6.11 0.36 -13.11
N ASP A 68 -4.94 -0.27 -13.20
CA ASP A 68 -4.75 -1.58 -13.84
C ASP A 68 -4.97 -2.79 -12.90
N ILE A 69 -5.21 -2.58 -11.60
CA ILE A 69 -5.27 -3.70 -10.62
C ILE A 69 -6.53 -3.72 -9.77
N GLN A 70 -7.24 -2.61 -9.63
CA GLN A 70 -8.41 -2.49 -8.74
C GLN A 70 -9.54 -3.50 -9.02
N HIS A 71 -9.56 -4.10 -10.21
CA HIS A 71 -10.53 -5.12 -10.59
C HIS A 71 -10.19 -6.53 -10.09
N LEU A 72 -8.98 -6.75 -9.56
CA LEU A 72 -8.53 -8.05 -9.05
C LEU A 72 -8.94 -8.28 -7.59
N ASP A 73 -9.20 -9.54 -7.25
CA ASP A 73 -9.50 -9.97 -5.89
C ASP A 73 -8.25 -9.90 -4.99
N TRP A 74 -8.20 -8.89 -4.13
CA TRP A 74 -7.09 -8.68 -3.21
C TRP A 74 -6.91 -9.83 -2.21
N GLN A 75 -7.98 -10.58 -1.86
CA GLN A 75 -7.89 -11.67 -0.89
C GLN A 75 -7.14 -12.88 -1.48
N GLN A 76 -7.31 -13.14 -2.78
CA GLN A 76 -6.54 -14.17 -3.48
C GLN A 76 -5.07 -13.81 -3.59
N LEU A 77 -4.76 -12.55 -3.94
CA LEU A 77 -3.39 -12.04 -3.96
C LEU A 77 -2.76 -12.14 -2.57
N TYR A 78 -3.49 -11.72 -1.54
CA TYR A 78 -3.05 -11.84 -0.15
C TYR A 78 -2.81 -13.29 0.25
N GLY A 79 -3.67 -14.22 -0.14
CA GLY A 79 -3.50 -15.66 0.12
C GLY A 79 -2.19 -16.22 -0.41
N LYS A 80 -1.74 -15.75 -1.59
CA LYS A 80 -0.43 -16.10 -2.17
C LYS A 80 0.74 -15.46 -1.44
N MET A 81 0.60 -14.24 -0.91
CA MET A 81 1.63 -13.53 -0.14
C MET A 81 1.76 -14.03 1.29
N ARG A 82 0.67 -14.57 1.86
CA ARG A 82 0.55 -14.98 3.27
C ARG A 82 1.71 -15.82 3.80
N PRO A 83 2.26 -16.82 3.05
CA PRO A 83 3.39 -17.61 3.55
C PRO A 83 4.68 -16.80 3.76
N GLN A 84 4.78 -15.60 3.19
CA GLN A 84 5.98 -14.76 3.17
C GLN A 84 5.84 -13.49 4.00
N ILE A 85 4.71 -13.27 4.70
CA ILE A 85 4.41 -12.00 5.38
C ILE A 85 5.45 -11.60 6.45
N ASN A 86 6.09 -12.58 7.09
CA ASN A 86 7.12 -12.36 8.10
C ASN A 86 8.55 -12.41 7.54
N ASN A 87 8.71 -12.60 6.23
CA ASN A 87 10.02 -12.64 5.58
C ASN A 87 10.60 -11.22 5.50
N THR A 88 11.84 -11.06 5.95
CA THR A 88 12.62 -9.80 5.83
C THR A 88 13.45 -9.73 4.55
N GLU A 89 13.71 -10.87 3.91
CA GLU A 89 14.52 -10.99 2.68
C GLU A 89 13.63 -11.17 1.44
N PHE A 90 12.47 -10.53 1.40
CA PHE A 90 11.54 -10.62 0.27
C PHE A 90 12.01 -9.72 -0.90
N SER A 91 11.68 -10.10 -2.15
CA SER A 91 11.96 -9.25 -3.32
C SER A 91 10.90 -8.15 -3.44
N TYR A 92 11.24 -6.91 -3.09
CA TYR A 92 10.32 -5.78 -3.27
C TYR A 92 9.83 -5.63 -4.74
N PRO A 93 10.70 -5.71 -5.78
CA PRO A 93 10.26 -5.69 -7.17
C PRO A 93 9.24 -6.76 -7.54
N LEU A 94 9.34 -7.96 -6.95
CA LEU A 94 8.38 -9.05 -7.19
C LEU A 94 6.98 -8.72 -6.68
N TYR A 95 6.85 -8.19 -5.46
CA TYR A 95 5.54 -7.97 -4.82
C TYR A 95 4.92 -6.62 -5.19
N PHE A 96 5.74 -5.58 -5.38
CA PHE A 96 5.30 -4.20 -5.54
C PHE A 96 5.55 -3.63 -6.93
N GLY A 97 6.48 -4.22 -7.71
CA GLY A 97 7.01 -3.61 -8.94
C GLY A 97 6.76 -4.38 -10.24
N GLY A 98 6.07 -5.54 -10.18
CA GLY A 98 5.76 -6.33 -11.37
C GLY A 98 6.96 -7.01 -12.02
N GLU A 99 8.00 -7.38 -11.25
CA GLU A 99 9.17 -8.09 -11.78
C GLU A 99 8.81 -9.42 -12.48
N ASP A 100 7.77 -10.12 -11.98
CA ASP A 100 7.26 -11.35 -12.58
C ASP A 100 5.72 -11.40 -12.45
N GLU A 101 5.03 -10.88 -13.47
CA GLU A 101 3.56 -10.81 -13.52
C GLU A 101 2.87 -12.18 -13.59
N THR A 102 3.62 -13.27 -13.85
CA THR A 102 3.07 -14.64 -13.74
C THR A 102 2.86 -15.05 -12.28
N LYS A 103 3.58 -14.43 -11.34
CA LYS A 103 3.43 -14.63 -9.90
C LYS A 103 2.51 -13.59 -9.27
N PHE A 104 2.84 -12.32 -9.47
CA PHE A 104 2.11 -11.18 -8.92
C PHE A 104 1.98 -10.08 -9.95
N PRO A 105 0.76 -9.61 -10.25
CA PRO A 105 0.56 -8.42 -11.07
C PRO A 105 1.37 -7.24 -10.54
N ASN A 106 1.74 -6.31 -11.43
CA ASN A 106 2.34 -5.07 -11.00
C ASN A 106 1.46 -4.37 -9.96
N ARG A 107 2.07 -3.81 -8.91
CA ARG A 107 1.38 -3.17 -7.77
C ARG A 107 0.52 -4.08 -6.89
N ALA A 108 0.63 -5.41 -7.00
CA ALA A 108 -0.17 -6.35 -6.20
C ALA A 108 -0.14 -6.07 -4.70
N ALA A 109 1.04 -5.86 -4.12
CA ALA A 109 1.16 -5.64 -2.68
C ALA A 109 0.61 -4.27 -2.22
N TYR A 110 0.64 -3.24 -3.07
CA TYR A 110 -0.06 -1.97 -2.81
C TYR A 110 -1.57 -2.20 -2.74
N TRP A 111 -2.14 -2.92 -3.71
CA TRP A 111 -3.58 -3.19 -3.75
C TRP A 111 -4.05 -4.03 -2.56
N VAL A 112 -3.25 -5.04 -2.19
CA VAL A 112 -3.47 -5.83 -0.97
C VAL A 112 -3.42 -4.96 0.27
N GLY A 113 -2.40 -4.11 0.40
CA GLY A 113 -2.23 -3.20 1.54
C GLY A 113 -3.40 -2.24 1.70
N PHE A 114 -3.80 -1.59 0.62
CA PHE A 114 -4.91 -0.65 0.61
C PHE A 114 -6.22 -1.30 1.10
N ASN A 115 -6.54 -2.49 0.59
CA ASN A 115 -7.77 -3.19 0.98
C ASN A 115 -7.71 -3.78 2.39
N LEU A 116 -6.55 -4.30 2.81
CA LEU A 116 -6.35 -4.81 4.17
C LEU A 116 -6.56 -3.69 5.20
N VAL A 117 -5.97 -2.52 4.95
CA VAL A 117 -6.15 -1.33 5.79
C VAL A 117 -7.59 -0.83 5.75
N ALA A 118 -8.24 -0.82 4.58
CA ALA A 118 -9.65 -0.45 4.46
C ALA A 118 -10.54 -1.39 5.28
N GLN A 119 -10.29 -2.69 5.22
CA GLN A 119 -11.02 -3.68 6.00
C GLN A 119 -10.86 -3.45 7.51
N TYR A 120 -9.64 -3.14 7.95
CA TYR A 120 -9.37 -2.77 9.34
C TYR A 120 -10.15 -1.53 9.77
N ILE A 121 -10.04 -0.43 9.01
CA ILE A 121 -10.72 0.84 9.29
C ILE A 121 -12.24 0.66 9.34
N ASN A 122 -12.82 -0.08 8.41
CA ASN A 122 -14.25 -0.34 8.38
C ASN A 122 -14.75 -1.10 9.61
N LYS A 123 -13.91 -1.97 10.19
CA LYS A 123 -14.27 -2.82 11.33
C LYS A 123 -14.01 -2.15 12.68
N TYR A 124 -12.88 -1.46 12.82
CA TYR A 124 -12.39 -0.94 14.10
C TYR A 124 -12.37 0.59 14.18
N GLY A 125 -12.64 1.27 13.07
CA GLY A 125 -12.56 2.72 12.96
C GLY A 125 -11.15 3.24 12.74
N GLY A 126 -11.01 4.57 12.77
CA GLY A 126 -9.76 5.27 12.53
C GLY A 126 -9.57 5.70 11.08
N CYS A 127 -8.36 6.16 10.76
CA CYS A 127 -7.91 6.53 9.42
C CYS A 127 -6.39 6.42 9.35
N ALA A 128 -5.81 6.64 8.16
CA ALA A 128 -4.35 6.61 7.98
C ALA A 128 -3.61 7.46 9.04
N VAL A 129 -4.12 8.66 9.37
CA VAL A 129 -3.51 9.53 10.38
C VAL A 129 -3.54 8.93 11.78
N SER A 130 -4.69 8.42 12.23
CA SER A 130 -4.81 7.84 13.58
C SER A 130 -4.04 6.52 13.72
N LEU A 131 -3.75 5.85 12.60
CA LEU A 131 -3.04 4.58 12.55
C LEU A 131 -1.53 4.73 12.27
N ALA A 132 -1.02 5.96 12.11
CA ALA A 132 0.37 6.21 11.75
C ALA A 132 1.39 5.63 12.74
N ALA A 133 1.06 5.60 14.03
CA ALA A 133 1.91 5.02 15.09
C ALA A 133 1.50 3.59 15.49
N VAL A 134 0.60 2.94 14.73
CA VAL A 134 0.12 1.59 15.03
C VAL A 134 0.99 0.55 14.32
N PRO A 135 1.53 -0.45 15.02
CA PRO A 135 2.25 -1.58 14.42
C PRO A 135 1.43 -2.31 13.35
N ALA A 136 2.11 -2.76 12.28
CA ALA A 136 1.46 -3.48 11.20
C ALA A 136 0.83 -4.80 11.67
N GLU A 137 1.49 -5.45 12.63
CA GLU A 137 1.08 -6.70 13.25
C GLU A 137 -0.25 -6.54 13.98
N LEU A 138 -0.49 -5.41 14.67
CA LEU A 138 -1.78 -5.17 15.34
C LEU A 138 -2.93 -4.99 14.34
N ILE A 139 -2.66 -4.29 13.23
CA ILE A 139 -3.63 -4.17 12.13
C ILE A 139 -3.94 -5.55 11.55
N PHE A 140 -2.92 -6.40 11.44
CA PHE A 140 -3.04 -7.74 10.87
C PHE A 140 -3.72 -8.76 11.80
N GLU A 141 -3.28 -8.89 13.06
CA GLU A 141 -3.77 -9.87 14.02
C GLU A 141 -5.27 -9.72 14.29
N GLN A 142 -5.76 -8.47 14.36
CA GLN A 142 -7.19 -8.20 14.54
C GLN A 142 -8.06 -8.66 13.36
N LEU A 143 -7.47 -8.81 12.16
CA LEU A 143 -8.14 -9.41 11.01
C LEU A 143 -8.05 -10.95 11.02
N ALA A 144 -6.94 -11.51 11.54
CA ALA A 144 -6.72 -12.95 11.60
C ALA A 144 -7.54 -13.68 12.69
N LEU A 145 -7.81 -13.04 13.82
CA LEU A 145 -8.54 -13.61 14.96
C LEU A 145 -10.05 -13.86 14.73
N ASN A 146 -10.57 -13.54 13.54
CA ASN A 146 -12.00 -13.61 13.21
C ASN A 146 -12.29 -14.50 12.01
N LYS A 147 -11.40 -15.47 11.71
CA LYS A 147 -11.66 -16.58 10.79
C LYS A 147 -11.89 -17.87 11.56
#